data_AF-A0A0M0I254-F1
#
_entry.id   AF-A0A0M0I254-F1
#
_cell.length_a   1.000
_cell.length_b   1.000
_cell.length_c   1.000
_cell.angle_alpha   90.00
_cell.angle_beta   90.00
_cell.angle_gamma   90.00
#
_symmetry.space_group_name_H-M   'P 1'
#
loop_
_entity.id
_entity.type
_entity.pdbx_description
1 polymer ?
#
loop_
_entity_poly.entity_id
_entity_poly.type
_entity_poly.pdbx_seq_one_letter_code
_entity_poly.pdbx_strand_id
1 'polypeptide(L)' 'MKKWATLLAGSACALSLFSGSVAADENKELVFMNWGPYINSSLLEQFTKETGIKVIYSTYES' A
#
# COMPACT_ATOMS: atom_id res chain seq x y z
N MET A 1 -4.53 -44.32 1.82
CA MET A 1 -4.03 -43.13 2.57
C MET A 1 -2.82 -42.47 1.91
N LYS A 2 -1.75 -43.20 1.54
CA LYS A 2 -0.55 -42.61 0.91
C LYS A 2 -0.82 -41.83 -0.40
N LYS A 3 -1.64 -42.36 -1.32
CA LYS A 3 -1.97 -41.69 -2.59
C LYS A 3 -2.70 -40.35 -2.41
N TRP A 4 -3.48 -40.22 -1.34
CA TRP A 4 -4.23 -39.01 -1.02
C TRP A 4 -3.31 -37.95 -0.41
N ALA A 5 -2.35 -38.38 0.42
CA ALA A 5 -1.29 -37.52 0.91
C ALA A 5 -0.40 -36.99 -0.23
N THR A 6 -0.09 -37.82 -1.23
CA THR A 6 0.69 -37.39 -2.41
C THR A 6 -0.08 -36.39 -3.29
N LEU A 7 -1.39 -36.57 -3.47
CA LEU A 7 -2.24 -35.63 -4.20
C LEU A 7 -2.37 -34.29 -3.47
N LEU A 8 -2.55 -34.31 -2.15
CA LEU A 8 -2.61 -33.10 -1.33
C LEU A 8 -1.28 -32.33 -1.34
N ALA A 9 -0.15 -33.03 -1.22
CA ALA A 9 1.17 -32.42 -1.28
C ALA A 9 1.47 -31.82 -2.66
N GLY A 10 1.10 -32.51 -3.75
CA GLY A 10 1.23 -32.00 -5.11
C GLY A 10 0.37 -30.77 -5.36
N SER A 11 -0.87 -30.77 -4.86
CA SER A 11 -1.78 -29.62 -4.89
C SER A 11 -1.23 -28.41 -4.13
N ALA A 12 -0.66 -28.63 -2.93
CA ALA A 12 -0.08 -27.55 -2.12
C ALA A 12 1.14 -26.91 -2.80
N CYS A 13 2.03 -27.72 -3.40
CA CYS A 13 3.15 -27.21 -4.19
C CYS A 13 2.72 -26.48 -5.48
N ALA A 14 1.63 -26.90 -6.11
CA ALA A 14 1.11 -26.18 -7.28
C ALA A 14 0.54 -24.81 -6.89
N LEU A 15 -0.16 -24.71 -5.76
CA LEU A 15 -0.76 -23.46 -5.27
C LEU A 15 0.29 -22.42 -4.85
N SER A 16 1.45 -22.85 -4.32
CA SER A 16 2.52 -21.91 -3.94
C SER A 16 3.17 -21.20 -5.14
N LEU A 17 3.10 -21.78 -6.34
CA LEU A 17 3.55 -21.15 -7.58
C LEU A 17 2.59 -20.07 -8.09
N PHE A 18 1.34 -20.06 -7.61
CA PHE A 18 0.34 -19.04 -7.91
C PHE A 18 0.23 -17.97 -6.82
N SER A 19 1.12 -17.98 -5.82
CA SER A 19 1.27 -16.87 -4.87
C SER A 19 1.88 -15.68 -5.62
N GLY A 20 1.04 -14.95 -6.35
CA GLY A 20 1.42 -13.70 -7.01
C GLY A 20 1.98 -12.72 -5.98
N SER A 21 3.01 -11.98 -6.38
CA SER A 21 3.49 -10.82 -5.62
C SER A 21 2.33 -9.85 -5.43
N VAL A 22 1.95 -9.58 -4.19
CA VAL A 22 1.14 -8.40 -3.89
C VAL A 22 2.02 -7.20 -4.21
N ALA A 23 1.77 -6.59 -5.37
CA ALA A 23 2.30 -5.27 -5.66
C ALA A 23 1.64 -4.30 -4.66
N ALA A 24 2.46 -3.63 -3.86
CA ALA A 24 1.97 -2.48 -3.10
C ALA A 24 1.41 -1.47 -4.12
N ASP A 25 0.26 -0.89 -3.80
CA ASP A 25 -0.40 0.10 -4.66
C ASP A 25 0.65 1.16 -5.09
N GLU A 26 0.80 1.35 -6.40
CA GLU A 26 1.73 2.32 -6.96
C GLU A 26 1.31 3.76 -6.59
N ASN A 27 0.04 3.95 -6.24
CA ASN A 27 -0.52 5.21 -5.76
C ASN A 27 -0.25 5.36 -4.26
N LYS A 28 0.98 5.73 -3.91
CA LYS A 28 1.34 6.05 -2.53
C LYS A 28 0.61 7.33 -2.10
N GLU A 29 -0.42 7.17 -1.27
CA GLU A 29 -1.12 8.29 -0.64
C GLU A 29 -0.73 8.42 0.84
N LEU A 30 -0.46 9.64 1.29
CA LEU A 30 -0.22 10.00 2.68
C LEU A 30 -1.34 10.92 3.17
N VAL A 31 -2.14 10.46 4.12
CA VAL A 31 -3.17 11.28 4.78
C VAL A 31 -2.53 12.00 5.97
N PHE A 32 -2.49 13.32 5.90
CA PHE A 32 -1.93 14.18 6.94
C PHE A 32 -3.04 15.02 7.56
N MET A 33 -3.27 14.84 8.86
CA MET A 33 -4.36 15.50 9.58
C MET A 33 -3.81 16.44 10.64
N ASN A 34 -4.23 17.69 10.63
CA ASN A 34 -3.68 18.71 11.52
C ASN A 34 -4.77 19.66 12.02
N TRP A 35 -4.49 20.35 13.13
CA TRP A 35 -5.37 21.42 13.63
C TRP A 35 -5.00 22.73 12.96
N GLY A 36 -5.91 23.32 12.19
CA GLY A 36 -5.65 24.53 11.41
C GLY A 36 -4.60 24.37 10.28
N PRO A 37 -4.42 25.42 9.45
CA PRO A 37 -3.58 25.39 8.25
C PRO A 37 -2.13 25.76 8.57
N TYR A 38 -1.39 24.85 9.19
CA TYR A 38 0.03 25.06 9.51
C TYR A 38 1.01 24.78 8.37
N ILE A 39 0.58 24.03 7.34
CA ILE A 39 1.47 23.64 6.24
C ILE A 39 1.14 24.44 4.97
N ASN A 40 2.18 24.99 4.36
CA ASN A 40 2.09 25.68 3.08
C ASN A 40 1.89 24.66 1.94
N SER A 41 0.95 24.93 1.03
CA SER A 41 0.66 24.07 -0.12
C SER A 41 1.87 23.87 -1.04
N SER A 42 2.73 24.88 -1.21
CA SER A 42 3.91 24.75 -2.07
C SER A 42 4.92 23.70 -1.57
N LEU A 43 4.99 23.52 -0.25
CA LEU A 43 5.83 22.48 0.36
C LEU A 43 5.27 21.08 0.10
N LEU A 44 3.94 20.93 0.13
CA LEU A 44 3.27 19.67 -0.19
C LEU A 44 3.43 19.30 -1.66
N GLU A 45 3.38 20.28 -2.56
CA GLU A 45 3.65 20.09 -3.99
C GLU A 45 5.11 19.67 -4.23
N GLN A 46 6.07 20.33 -3.58
CA GLN A 46 7.48 19.96 -3.67
C GLN A 46 7.72 18.53 -3.16
N PHE A 47 7.16 18.19 -1.99
CA PHE A 47 7.25 16.85 -1.43
C PHE A 47 6.68 15.79 -2.38
N THR A 48 5.51 16.05 -2.97
CA THR A 48 4.89 15.13 -3.93
C THR A 48 5.76 14.96 -5.18
N LYS A 49 6.36 16.05 -5.68
CA LYS A 49 7.26 16.02 -6.84
C LYS A 49 8.53 15.21 -6.58
N GLU A 50 9.12 15.32 -5.39
CA GLU A 50 10.37 14.65 -5.03
C GLU A 50 10.16 13.16 -4.70
N THR A 51 9.02 12.81 -4.10
CA THR A 51 8.79 11.46 -3.55
C THR A 51 7.84 10.61 -4.38
N GLY A 52 7.02 11.24 -5.23
CA GLY A 52 5.89 10.59 -5.91
C GLY A 52 4.73 10.24 -4.97
N ILE A 53 4.77 10.68 -3.70
CA ILE A 53 3.73 10.38 -2.71
C ILE A 53 2.71 11.53 -2.73
N LYS A 54 1.46 11.20 -3.05
CA LYS A 54 0.35 12.16 -3.02
C LYS A 54 -0.04 12.45 -1.57
N VAL A 55 -0.05 13.71 -1.17
CA VAL A 55 -0.47 14.11 0.17
C VAL A 55 -1.91 14.57 0.18
N ILE A 56 -2.72 13.96 1.05
CA ILE A 56 -4.08 14.40 1.39
C ILE A 56 -3.98 15.16 2.71
N TYR A 57 -3.97 16.50 2.64
CA TYR A 57 -3.88 17.36 3.82
C TYR A 57 -5.27 17.80 4.27
N SER A 58 -5.69 17.37 5.47
CA SER A 58 -6.96 17.73 6.08
C SER A 58 -6.71 18.56 7.34
N THR A 59 -7.46 19.66 7.49
CA THR A 59 -7.39 20.51 8.67
C THR A 59 -8.69 20.44 9.45
N TYR A 60 -8.58 20.35 10.78
CA TYR A 60 -9.70 20.51 11.69
C TYR A 60 -9.73 21.93 12.26
N GLU A 61 -10.93 22.44 12.49
CA GLU A 61 -11.17 23.70 13.20
C GLU A 61 -11.80 23.40 14.58
N SER A 62 -11.58 24.29 15.55
CA SER A 62 -12.15 24.18 16.90
C SER A 62 -13.54 24.79 16.99
#